data_AF-W9Y820-F1
#
_entry.id   AF-W9Y820-F1
#
_cell.length_a   1.000
_cell.length_b   1.000
_cell.length_c   1.000
_cell.angle_alpha   90.00
_cell.angle_beta   90.00
_cell.angle_gamma   90.00
#
_symmetry.space_group_name_H-M   'P 1'
#
loop_
_entity.id
_entity.type
_entity.pdbx_description
1 polymer ?
#
loop_
_entity_poly.entity_id
_entity_poly.type
_entity_poly.pdbx_seq_one_letter_code
_entity_poly.pdbx_strand_id
1 'polypeptide(L)'
;MLSIKNISLVAAFAGLAVALPTPAEDAALVERQWHGAHQHWKQPENVVWVTITETAGAPTVATATAVYTPPAAVVPSAAPVAASSSSAAPAVASSGATGYMAIVSKYRAAGGLPALTQDSTLEANALKTSTDSVGGLKHELNPGSMAQVLAPGNPNNFESVYVGGWLCEIPTLPGLDGICSTASQGWSHDGQTGHAKILTGSYSKIGCSISSNTNVWACDLA
;
A
#
# COMPACT_ATOMS: atom_id res chain seq x y z
N MET A 1 68.31 -27.13 -30.62
CA MET A 1 67.31 -26.38 -31.43
C MET A 1 65.98 -27.12 -31.34
N LEU A 2 64.85 -26.39 -31.33
CA LEU A 2 63.45 -26.77 -30.99
C LEU A 2 63.15 -26.66 -29.47
N SER A 3 62.36 -25.73 -28.92
CA SER A 3 61.13 -24.98 -29.25
C SER A 3 59.94 -25.49 -28.43
N ILE A 4 59.60 -24.81 -27.32
CA ILE A 4 58.29 -24.85 -26.62
C ILE A 4 58.11 -23.49 -25.92
N LYS A 5 57.50 -22.50 -26.59
CA LYS A 5 56.10 -22.04 -26.48
C LYS A 5 55.73 -21.37 -25.14
N ASN A 6 55.74 -20.04 -25.17
CA ASN A 6 55.14 -19.15 -24.17
C ASN A 6 53.62 -19.36 -24.12
N ILE A 7 53.09 -19.56 -22.91
CA ILE A 7 51.65 -19.57 -22.64
C ILE A 7 51.25 -18.15 -22.24
N SER A 8 50.55 -17.44 -23.13
CA SER A 8 49.87 -16.19 -22.80
C SER A 8 48.54 -16.51 -22.12
N LEU A 9 48.41 -16.14 -20.84
CA LEU A 9 47.13 -16.04 -20.15
C LEU A 9 46.43 -14.74 -20.57
N VAL A 10 45.39 -14.86 -21.38
CA VAL A 10 44.43 -13.77 -21.61
C VAL A 10 43.31 -13.94 -20.58
N ALA A 11 43.29 -13.08 -19.58
CA ALA A 11 42.19 -12.95 -18.63
C ALA A 11 41.02 -12.22 -19.30
N ALA A 12 39.92 -12.94 -19.53
CA ALA A 12 38.65 -12.33 -19.90
C ALA A 12 37.97 -11.78 -18.63
N PHE A 13 38.00 -10.46 -18.44
CA PHE A 13 37.18 -9.80 -17.44
C PHE A 13 35.76 -9.67 -17.98
N ALA A 14 34.85 -10.50 -17.45
CA ALA A 14 33.42 -10.31 -17.62
C ALA A 14 33.00 -9.03 -16.87
N GLY A 15 32.44 -8.06 -17.61
CA GLY A 15 31.92 -6.84 -17.04
C GLY A 15 30.73 -7.13 -16.11
N LEU A 16 30.81 -6.66 -14.87
CA LEU A 16 29.65 -6.56 -13.99
C LEU A 16 28.72 -5.47 -14.56
N ALA A 17 27.57 -5.87 -15.09
CA ALA A 17 26.45 -4.96 -15.23
C ALA A 17 25.84 -4.73 -13.83
N VAL A 18 26.21 -3.64 -13.18
CA VAL A 18 25.49 -3.14 -12.01
C VAL A 18 24.19 -2.56 -12.53
N ALA A 19 23.10 -3.31 -12.39
CA ALA A 19 21.76 -2.76 -12.53
C ALA A 19 21.58 -1.69 -11.44
N LEU A 20 21.58 -0.43 -11.84
CA LEU A 20 21.18 0.66 -10.95
C LEU A 20 19.71 0.43 -10.56
N PRO A 21 19.36 0.55 -9.27
CA PRO A 21 17.96 0.50 -8.87
C PRO A 21 17.19 1.59 -9.61
N THR A 22 16.07 1.21 -10.24
CA THR A 22 15.08 2.18 -10.71
C THR A 22 14.64 3.03 -9.51
N PRO A 23 14.50 4.36 -9.66
CA PRO A 23 14.02 5.20 -8.57
C PRO A 23 12.63 4.72 -8.17
N ALA A 24 12.56 4.07 -7.01
CA ALA A 24 11.32 3.96 -6.27
C ALA A 24 10.89 5.40 -5.98
N GLU A 25 9.80 5.80 -6.62
CA GLU A 25 9.07 7.02 -6.37
C GLU A 25 8.95 7.30 -4.86
N ASP A 26 9.31 8.53 -4.50
CA ASP A 26 9.54 9.12 -3.17
C ASP A 26 8.46 8.80 -2.13
N ALA A 27 8.51 7.61 -1.53
CA ALA A 27 8.00 7.39 -0.19
C ALA A 27 9.13 7.74 0.78
N ALA A 28 9.17 9.00 1.21
CA ALA A 28 10.12 9.53 2.17
C ALA A 28 10.35 8.55 3.33
N LEU A 29 11.50 7.87 3.29
CA LEU A 29 12.07 7.09 4.36
C LEU A 29 12.47 8.04 5.49
N VAL A 30 11.48 8.47 6.27
CA VAL A 30 11.71 9.14 7.55
C VAL A 30 11.34 8.12 8.62
N GLU A 31 12.35 7.56 9.26
CA GLU A 31 12.19 6.81 10.50
C GLU A 31 11.56 7.74 11.55
N ARG A 32 10.31 7.49 11.92
CA ARG A 32 9.58 8.27 12.93
C ARG A 32 9.52 7.46 14.22
N GLN A 33 10.43 7.79 15.15
CA GLN A 33 10.52 7.13 16.45
C GLN A 33 9.46 7.64 17.44
N TRP A 34 8.88 6.70 18.18
CA TRP A 34 7.91 6.93 19.24
C TRP A 34 8.57 6.76 20.62
N HIS A 35 8.35 7.71 21.54
CA HIS A 35 8.77 7.60 22.94
C HIS A 35 7.60 7.97 23.88
N GLY A 36 7.39 7.15 24.92
CA GLY A 36 6.17 7.15 25.74
C GLY A 36 5.98 8.31 26.73
N ALA A 37 4.80 8.25 27.36
CA ALA A 37 4.21 9.01 28.48
C ALA A 37 3.64 10.43 28.25
N HIS A 38 4.15 11.27 27.34
CA HIS A 38 3.54 12.58 27.04
C HIS A 38 3.59 12.89 25.54
N GLN A 39 2.56 12.49 24.80
CA GLN A 39 2.64 12.23 23.36
C GLN A 39 2.25 13.44 22.50
N HIS A 40 3.23 14.02 21.81
CA HIS A 40 3.05 14.92 20.67
C HIS A 40 3.97 14.48 19.54
N TRP A 41 3.52 14.65 18.29
CA TRP A 41 4.36 14.44 17.12
C TRP A 41 5.45 15.52 17.09
N LYS A 42 6.71 15.13 17.32
CA LYS A 42 7.85 15.98 16.96
C LYS A 42 8.23 15.69 15.53
N GLN A 43 8.06 16.68 14.65
CA GLN A 43 8.77 16.67 13.38
C GLN A 43 10.28 16.78 13.65
N PRO A 44 11.15 16.07 12.90
CA PRO A 44 12.58 16.31 13.00
C PRO A 44 12.86 17.77 12.62
N GLU A 45 13.54 18.49 13.50
CA GLU A 45 13.76 19.95 13.41
C GLU A 45 14.68 20.36 12.23
N ASN A 46 15.11 19.41 11.40
CA ASN A 46 16.02 19.63 10.29
C ASN A 46 15.51 18.93 9.02
N VAL A 47 14.49 19.50 8.38
CA VAL A 47 14.19 19.18 6.97
C VAL A 47 15.25 19.89 6.12
N VAL A 48 16.29 19.16 5.71
CA VAL A 48 17.25 19.66 4.73
C VAL A 48 16.57 19.63 3.36
N TRP A 49 16.22 20.81 2.86
CA TRP A 49 15.82 20.97 1.46
C TRP A 49 17.06 20.78 0.58
N VAL A 50 17.19 19.61 -0.05
CA VAL A 50 18.17 19.43 -1.13
C VAL A 50 17.63 20.18 -2.35
N THR A 51 18.06 21.42 -2.52
CA THR A 51 17.84 22.17 -3.76
C THR A 51 18.83 21.60 -4.79
N ILE A 52 18.33 20.84 -5.76
CA ILE A 52 19.12 20.43 -6.91
C ILE A 52 19.23 21.64 -7.84
N THR A 53 20.36 22.36 -7.76
CA THR A 53 20.70 23.38 -8.75
C THR A 53 21.29 22.69 -9.97
N GLU A 54 20.48 22.45 -11.01
CA GLU A 54 21.01 22.10 -12.33
C GLU A 54 21.88 23.25 -12.84
N THR A 55 23.18 23.00 -12.98
CA THR A 55 24.11 23.92 -13.61
C THR A 55 23.97 23.78 -15.12
N ALA A 56 23.44 24.82 -15.75
CA ALA A 56 23.36 24.94 -17.21
C ALA A 56 24.76 24.86 -17.83
N GLY A 57 25.05 23.75 -18.49
CA GLY A 57 26.24 23.54 -19.29
C GLY A 57 25.97 22.45 -20.33
N ALA A 58 25.53 22.86 -21.52
CA ALA A 58 25.34 21.97 -22.67
C ALA A 58 26.66 21.27 -23.06
N PRO A 59 26.58 20.09 -23.70
CA PRO A 59 26.45 20.13 -25.15
C PRO A 59 25.24 19.36 -25.67
N THR A 60 24.68 19.92 -26.73
CA THR A 60 23.59 19.40 -27.58
C THR A 60 23.75 17.93 -27.93
N VAL A 61 22.82 17.11 -27.44
CA VAL A 61 22.50 15.80 -28.03
C VAL A 61 21.24 15.97 -28.88
N ALA A 62 21.33 15.52 -30.13
CA ALA A 62 20.31 15.68 -31.14
C ALA A 62 18.96 15.10 -30.71
N THR A 63 17.92 15.92 -30.84
CA THR A 63 16.52 15.51 -30.73
C THR A 63 16.17 14.60 -31.92
N ALA A 64 16.03 13.30 -31.67
CA ALA A 64 15.41 12.40 -32.62
C ALA A 64 13.89 12.61 -32.60
N THR A 65 13.36 13.21 -33.65
CA THR A 65 11.91 13.33 -33.87
C THR A 65 11.35 11.95 -34.19
N ALA A 66 10.72 11.30 -33.21
CA ALA A 66 9.94 10.09 -33.47
C ALA A 66 8.65 10.49 -34.21
N VAL A 67 8.51 10.05 -35.47
CA VAL A 67 7.26 10.17 -36.23
C VAL A 67 6.28 9.16 -35.66
N TYR A 68 5.24 9.64 -34.98
CA TYR A 68 4.11 8.82 -34.54
C TYR A 68 3.22 8.51 -35.74
N THR A 69 3.22 7.26 -36.18
CA THR A 69 2.22 6.73 -37.11
C THR A 69 1.03 6.23 -36.28
N PRO A 70 -0.17 6.81 -36.40
CA PRO A 70 -1.33 6.32 -35.68
C PRO A 70 -1.70 4.91 -36.14
N PRO A 71 -2.01 3.97 -35.23
CA PRO A 71 -2.50 2.65 -35.60
C PRO A 71 -3.85 2.74 -36.31
N ALA A 72 -4.01 1.94 -37.37
CA ALA A 72 -5.24 1.85 -38.14
C ALA A 72 -6.42 1.42 -37.25
N ALA A 73 -7.55 2.11 -37.40
CA ALA A 73 -8.80 1.79 -36.70
C ALA A 73 -9.27 0.38 -37.06
N VAL A 74 -9.33 -0.50 -36.06
CA VAL A 74 -9.90 -1.83 -36.20
C VAL A 74 -11.42 -1.70 -36.12
N VAL A 75 -12.11 -2.02 -37.22
CA VAL A 75 -13.58 -2.06 -37.27
C VAL A 75 -14.06 -3.33 -36.54
N PRO A 76 -14.86 -3.24 -35.47
CA PRO A 76 -15.42 -4.43 -34.85
C PRO A 76 -16.59 -4.98 -35.70
N SER A 77 -16.45 -6.25 -36.07
CA SER A 77 -17.50 -7.08 -36.68
C SER A 77 -18.57 -7.42 -35.64
N ALA A 78 -19.84 -7.22 -35.99
CA ALA A 78 -20.99 -7.47 -35.13
C ALA A 78 -21.52 -8.90 -35.26
N ALA A 79 -21.86 -9.54 -34.12
CA ALA A 79 -23.00 -10.45 -33.87
C ALA A 79 -22.84 -11.17 -32.50
N PRO A 80 -23.88 -11.82 -31.92
CA PRO A 80 -25.19 -11.28 -31.53
C PRO A 80 -25.55 -11.56 -30.04
N VAL A 81 -26.56 -10.83 -29.55
CA VAL A 81 -27.41 -10.96 -28.34
C VAL A 81 -27.22 -12.15 -27.36
N ALA A 82 -27.12 -11.81 -26.07
CA ALA A 82 -27.93 -12.46 -25.02
C ALA A 82 -28.24 -11.46 -23.89
N ALA A 83 -29.53 -11.25 -23.67
CA ALA A 83 -30.07 -10.54 -22.52
C ALA A 83 -29.93 -11.38 -21.25
N SER A 84 -29.59 -10.75 -20.14
CA SER A 84 -30.39 -10.77 -18.91
C SER A 84 -29.63 -10.03 -17.82
N SER A 85 -30.12 -8.84 -17.53
CA SER A 85 -29.86 -8.11 -16.30
C SER A 85 -30.26 -9.01 -15.12
N SER A 86 -29.30 -9.33 -14.26
CA SER A 86 -29.58 -9.73 -12.89
C SER A 86 -28.58 -9.00 -12.03
N SER A 87 -28.97 -7.79 -11.65
CA SER A 87 -28.45 -7.11 -10.47
C SER A 87 -28.81 -8.00 -9.28
N ALA A 88 -27.91 -8.91 -8.93
CA ALA A 88 -27.90 -9.52 -7.63
C ALA A 88 -27.13 -8.58 -6.71
N ALA A 89 -27.84 -7.68 -6.04
CA ALA A 89 -27.36 -7.16 -4.78
C ALA A 89 -27.09 -8.37 -3.85
N PRO A 90 -25.90 -8.53 -3.25
CA PRO A 90 -25.73 -9.53 -2.22
C PRO A 90 -26.61 -9.11 -1.04
N ALA A 91 -27.60 -9.93 -0.75
CA ALA A 91 -28.48 -9.80 0.38
C ALA A 91 -27.68 -9.83 1.70
N VAL A 92 -28.12 -8.98 2.61
CA VAL A 92 -27.64 -8.76 3.98
C VAL A 92 -27.65 -10.05 4.81
N ALA A 93 -26.53 -10.35 5.47
CA ALA A 93 -26.44 -10.51 6.94
C ALA A 93 -25.09 -11.13 7.33
N SER A 94 -24.15 -10.32 7.82
CA SER A 94 -23.07 -10.78 8.70
C SER A 94 -23.65 -11.18 10.06
N SER A 95 -24.53 -12.17 10.10
CA SER A 95 -25.00 -12.77 11.37
C SER A 95 -23.98 -13.82 11.81
N GLY A 96 -22.89 -13.36 12.44
CA GLY A 96 -21.92 -14.26 13.09
C GLY A 96 -20.46 -13.80 13.08
N ALA A 97 -20.11 -12.70 12.40
CA ALA A 97 -18.74 -12.20 12.44
C ALA A 97 -18.41 -11.69 13.84
N THR A 98 -17.41 -12.30 14.49
CA THR A 98 -16.85 -11.86 15.78
C THR A 98 -15.51 -11.15 15.54
N GLY A 99 -15.05 -10.36 16.51
CA GLY A 99 -13.75 -9.70 16.42
C GLY A 99 -13.70 -8.63 15.32
N TYR A 100 -12.55 -8.49 14.65
CA TYR A 100 -12.31 -7.41 13.70
C TYR A 100 -13.25 -7.47 12.48
N MET A 101 -13.66 -8.65 12.04
CA MET A 101 -14.55 -8.82 10.88
C MET A 101 -15.95 -8.25 11.11
N ALA A 102 -16.41 -8.18 12.36
CA ALA A 102 -17.67 -7.51 12.69
C ALA A 102 -17.62 -6.02 12.34
N ILE A 103 -16.49 -5.38 12.67
CA ILE A 103 -16.22 -3.96 12.43
C ILE A 103 -16.05 -3.71 10.93
N VAL A 104 -15.23 -4.51 10.25
CA VAL A 104 -15.06 -4.42 8.78
C VAL A 104 -16.41 -4.53 8.08
N SER A 105 -17.21 -5.54 8.43
CA SER A 105 -18.53 -5.75 7.83
C SER A 105 -19.47 -4.57 8.06
N LYS A 106 -19.52 -4.05 9.30
CA LYS A 106 -20.36 -2.91 9.70
C LYS A 106 -20.10 -1.70 8.82
N TYR A 107 -18.83 -1.27 8.70
CA TYR A 107 -18.51 -0.03 8.00
C TYR A 107 -18.50 -0.19 6.48
N ARG A 108 -18.15 -1.37 5.95
CA ARG A 108 -18.31 -1.63 4.51
C ARG A 108 -19.78 -1.64 4.09
N ALA A 109 -20.66 -2.26 4.88
CA ALA A 109 -22.09 -2.24 4.63
C ALA A 109 -22.66 -0.81 4.70
N ALA A 110 -22.26 -0.04 5.71
CA ALA A 110 -22.67 1.37 5.84
C ALA A 110 -22.22 2.21 4.63
N GLY A 111 -21.04 1.94 4.08
CA GLY A 111 -20.53 2.60 2.87
C GLY A 111 -21.08 2.07 1.55
N GLY A 112 -21.98 1.08 1.57
CA GLY A 112 -22.52 0.45 0.35
C GLY A 112 -21.49 -0.39 -0.43
N LEU A 113 -20.43 -0.84 0.24
CA LEU A 113 -19.35 -1.63 -0.35
C LEU A 113 -19.65 -3.14 -0.25
N PRO A 114 -19.20 -3.96 -1.24
CA PRO A 114 -19.29 -5.41 -1.14
C PRO A 114 -18.62 -5.95 0.12
N ALA A 115 -19.18 -6.99 0.73
CA ALA A 115 -18.56 -7.63 1.89
C ALA A 115 -17.20 -8.25 1.51
N LEU A 116 -16.24 -8.21 2.43
CA LEU A 116 -14.96 -8.92 2.30
C LEU A 116 -15.07 -10.29 2.97
N THR A 117 -14.38 -11.26 2.40
CA THR A 117 -14.21 -12.58 3.00
C THR A 117 -12.95 -12.61 3.86
N GLN A 118 -13.05 -13.13 5.08
CA GLN A 118 -11.88 -13.35 5.92
C GLN A 118 -10.98 -14.42 5.30
N ASP A 119 -9.69 -14.14 5.17
CA ASP A 119 -8.72 -15.04 4.55
C ASP A 119 -7.54 -15.30 5.50
N SER A 120 -7.34 -16.57 5.86
CA SER A 120 -6.32 -16.98 6.84
C SER A 120 -4.88 -16.76 6.35
N THR A 121 -4.64 -16.75 5.03
CA THR A 121 -3.31 -16.44 4.48
C THR A 121 -3.03 -14.96 4.66
N LEU A 122 -4.00 -14.09 4.38
CA LEU A 122 -3.85 -12.65 4.63
C LEU A 122 -3.71 -12.34 6.13
N GLU A 123 -4.36 -13.08 7.03
CA GLU A 123 -4.17 -12.91 8.47
C GLU A 123 -2.76 -13.28 8.93
N ALA A 124 -2.20 -14.37 8.39
CA ALA A 124 -0.83 -14.76 8.65
C ALA A 124 0.17 -13.71 8.13
N ASN A 125 -0.07 -13.18 6.93
CA ASN A 125 0.72 -12.10 6.36
C ASN A 125 0.65 -10.83 7.22
N ALA A 126 -0.55 -10.42 7.63
CA ALA A 126 -0.75 -9.28 8.52
C ALA A 126 -0.06 -9.47 9.88
N LEU A 127 -0.10 -10.68 10.46
CA LEU A 127 0.60 -10.98 11.72
C LEU A 127 2.13 -10.87 11.56
N LYS A 128 2.67 -11.35 10.44
CA LYS A 128 4.10 -11.22 10.14
C LYS A 128 4.49 -9.73 10.06
N THR A 129 3.80 -8.97 9.22
CA THR A 129 4.06 -7.52 9.06
C THR A 129 3.92 -6.76 10.39
N SER A 130 2.88 -7.09 11.16
CA SER A 130 2.69 -6.52 12.49
C SER A 130 3.89 -6.82 13.41
N THR A 131 4.38 -8.06 13.41
CA THR A 131 5.54 -8.49 14.21
C THR A 131 6.83 -7.81 13.78
N ASP A 132 7.01 -7.60 12.47
CA ASP A 132 8.22 -7.01 11.90
C ASP A 132 8.27 -5.48 12.03
N SER A 133 7.14 -4.85 12.39
CA SER A 133 6.99 -3.41 12.67
C SER A 133 7.64 -2.97 14.00
N VAL A 134 8.82 -3.51 14.31
CA VAL A 134 9.64 -3.10 15.45
C VAL A 134 10.26 -1.72 15.17
N GLY A 135 10.03 -0.77 16.08
CA GLY A 135 10.55 0.60 15.98
C GLY A 135 9.76 1.53 15.06
N GLY A 136 8.64 1.07 14.50
CA GLY A 136 7.78 1.88 13.63
C GLY A 136 6.91 1.03 12.69
N LEU A 137 5.99 1.67 11.97
CA LEU A 137 5.14 1.00 10.98
C LEU A 137 5.98 0.64 9.74
N LYS A 138 6.12 -0.67 9.46
CA LYS A 138 6.87 -1.15 8.30
C LYS A 138 5.94 -1.91 7.37
N HIS A 139 5.70 -1.34 6.20
CA HIS A 139 4.95 -2.04 5.16
C HIS A 139 5.79 -3.18 4.57
N GLU A 140 5.15 -4.33 4.38
CA GLU A 140 5.70 -5.49 3.68
C GLU A 140 4.54 -6.25 3.03
N LEU A 141 4.44 -6.15 1.69
CA LEU A 141 3.44 -6.90 0.93
C LEU A 141 3.93 -8.33 0.73
N ASN A 142 3.41 -9.24 1.56
CA ASN A 142 3.67 -10.66 1.46
C ASN A 142 2.94 -11.28 0.25
N PRO A 143 3.37 -12.44 -0.26
CA PRO A 143 2.71 -13.11 -1.37
C PRO A 143 1.21 -13.31 -1.13
N GLY A 144 0.40 -12.91 -2.13
CA GLY A 144 -1.06 -12.95 -2.07
C GLY A 144 -1.71 -11.66 -1.56
N SER A 145 -0.98 -10.79 -0.87
CA SER A 145 -1.45 -9.46 -0.47
C SER A 145 -1.34 -8.49 -1.65
N MET A 146 -2.42 -7.77 -1.96
CA MET A 146 -2.46 -6.74 -3.01
C MET A 146 -2.42 -5.31 -2.45
N ALA A 147 -2.79 -5.14 -1.19
CA ALA A 147 -2.67 -3.89 -0.45
C ALA A 147 -2.59 -4.16 1.05
N GLN A 148 -2.14 -3.16 1.78
CA GLN A 148 -1.87 -3.28 3.21
C GLN A 148 -2.09 -1.94 3.92
N VAL A 149 -2.64 -2.01 5.13
CA VAL A 149 -2.79 -0.86 6.04
C VAL A 149 -2.20 -1.20 7.40
N LEU A 150 -1.54 -0.23 8.05
CA LEU A 150 -0.97 -0.39 9.38
C LEU A 150 -1.33 0.79 10.27
N ALA A 151 -1.44 0.54 11.57
CA ALA A 151 -1.52 1.60 12.56
C ALA A 151 -1.17 1.07 13.96
N PRO A 152 -0.63 1.93 14.84
CA PRO A 152 -0.48 1.57 16.25
C PRO A 152 -1.86 1.34 16.90
N GLY A 153 -1.92 0.45 17.89
CA GLY A 153 -3.16 0.17 18.61
C GLY A 153 -2.94 -0.83 19.75
N ASN A 154 -3.94 -1.63 20.03
CA ASN A 154 -3.90 -2.74 20.99
C ASN A 154 -4.99 -3.77 20.65
N PRO A 155 -4.96 -4.99 21.21
CA PRO A 155 -5.89 -6.06 20.84
C PRO A 155 -7.38 -5.71 20.98
N ASN A 156 -7.73 -4.71 21.79
CA ASN A 156 -9.12 -4.37 22.12
C ASN A 156 -9.63 -3.11 21.40
N ASN A 157 -8.82 -2.42 20.60
CA ASN A 157 -9.18 -1.11 20.02
C ASN A 157 -9.32 -1.11 18.49
N PHE A 158 -9.50 -2.27 17.86
CA PHE A 158 -9.55 -2.36 16.40
C PHE A 158 -10.54 -1.37 15.77
N GLU A 159 -11.71 -1.11 16.37
CA GLU A 159 -12.66 -0.13 15.81
C GLU A 159 -12.11 1.30 15.82
N SER A 160 -11.39 1.69 16.87
CA SER A 160 -10.72 2.99 16.93
C SER A 160 -9.66 3.13 15.83
N VAL A 161 -8.91 2.07 15.56
CA VAL A 161 -7.91 2.03 14.49
C VAL A 161 -8.58 2.05 13.11
N TYR A 162 -9.54 1.16 12.90
CA TYR A 162 -10.20 0.97 11.62
C TYR A 162 -10.99 2.21 11.19
N VAL A 163 -11.77 2.77 12.09
CA VAL A 163 -12.61 3.94 11.80
C VAL A 163 -11.81 5.21 11.96
N GLY A 164 -11.29 5.42 13.17
CA GLY A 164 -10.62 6.65 13.55
C GLY A 164 -9.28 6.85 12.86
N GLY A 165 -8.44 5.81 12.81
CA GLY A 165 -7.11 5.87 12.22
C GLY A 165 -7.08 5.76 10.70
N TRP A 166 -7.91 4.89 10.12
CA TRP A 166 -7.85 4.60 8.68
C TRP A 166 -8.99 5.22 7.87
N LEU A 167 -10.26 4.92 8.16
CA LEU A 167 -11.37 5.43 7.33
C LEU A 167 -11.53 6.95 7.43
N CYS A 168 -11.34 7.52 8.62
CA CYS A 168 -11.49 8.95 8.86
C CYS A 168 -10.40 9.83 8.23
N GLU A 169 -9.41 9.23 7.56
CA GLU A 169 -8.56 9.96 6.60
C GLU A 169 -9.38 10.64 5.49
N ILE A 170 -10.52 10.06 5.12
CA ILE A 170 -11.50 10.66 4.21
C ILE A 170 -12.84 10.73 4.95
N PRO A 171 -13.08 11.79 5.75
CA PRO A 171 -14.26 11.88 6.62
C PRO A 171 -15.59 12.03 5.85
N THR A 172 -15.51 12.29 4.54
CA THR A 172 -16.66 12.38 3.63
C THR A 172 -17.03 11.05 2.98
N LEU A 173 -16.37 9.94 3.33
CA LEU A 173 -16.75 8.63 2.82
C LEU A 173 -18.20 8.28 3.20
N PRO A 174 -18.97 7.65 2.28
CA PRO A 174 -20.29 7.14 2.59
C PRO A 174 -20.28 6.20 3.81
N GLY A 175 -21.32 6.29 4.65
CA GLY A 175 -21.49 5.42 5.82
C GLY A 175 -20.71 5.83 7.07
N LEU A 176 -19.96 6.94 7.03
CA LEU A 176 -19.30 7.49 8.21
C LEU A 176 -20.18 8.48 9.00
N ASP A 177 -21.22 9.05 8.40
CA ASP A 177 -22.27 9.85 9.07
C ASP A 177 -21.77 10.87 10.12
N GLY A 178 -20.62 11.52 9.85
CA GLY A 178 -20.01 12.51 10.74
C GLY A 178 -19.28 11.94 11.96
N ILE A 179 -19.18 10.62 12.10
CA ILE A 179 -18.53 9.93 13.23
C ILE A 179 -17.07 10.36 13.41
N CYS A 180 -16.41 10.78 12.33
CA CYS A 180 -15.00 11.17 12.36
C CYS A 180 -14.71 12.37 13.27
N SER A 181 -15.68 13.25 13.53
CA SER A 181 -15.52 14.34 14.52
C SER A 181 -15.14 13.84 15.92
N THR A 182 -15.49 12.60 16.25
CA THR A 182 -15.18 11.95 17.53
C THR A 182 -14.21 10.79 17.35
N ALA A 183 -14.42 9.92 16.36
CA ALA A 183 -13.61 8.73 16.16
C ALA A 183 -12.14 9.03 15.80
N SER A 184 -11.87 10.15 15.12
CA SER A 184 -10.50 10.53 14.73
C SER A 184 -9.74 11.28 15.83
N GLN A 185 -10.34 11.51 17.01
CA GLN A 185 -9.66 12.20 18.10
C GLN A 185 -8.42 11.40 18.55
N GLY A 186 -7.26 12.06 18.55
CA GLY A 186 -5.97 11.44 18.86
C GLY A 186 -5.24 10.84 17.65
N TRP A 187 -5.87 10.82 16.47
CA TRP A 187 -5.23 10.43 15.22
C TRP A 187 -4.71 11.66 14.47
N SER A 188 -3.47 11.58 13.98
CA SER A 188 -2.93 12.56 13.03
C SER A 188 -2.86 11.93 11.66
N HIS A 189 -3.67 12.44 10.73
CA HIS A 189 -3.70 11.92 9.36
C HIS A 189 -2.69 12.61 8.45
N ASP A 190 -2.19 13.80 8.79
CA ASP A 190 -1.22 14.57 7.98
C ASP A 190 -1.61 14.70 6.48
N GLY A 191 -2.91 14.74 6.19
CA GLY A 191 -3.44 14.78 4.81
C GLY A 191 -3.38 13.45 4.04
N GLN A 192 -2.97 12.36 4.69
CA GLN A 192 -2.96 11.02 4.11
C GLN A 192 -4.39 10.53 3.86
N THR A 193 -4.53 9.71 2.82
CA THR A 193 -5.80 9.11 2.38
C THR A 193 -5.63 7.65 1.95
N GLY A 194 -4.43 7.10 2.11
CA GLY A 194 -4.05 5.81 1.56
C GLY A 194 -4.82 4.68 2.22
N HIS A 195 -4.97 4.71 3.55
CA HIS A 195 -5.64 3.66 4.28
C HIS A 195 -7.13 3.62 3.95
N ALA A 196 -7.78 4.79 3.94
CA ALA A 196 -9.18 4.91 3.53
C ALA A 196 -9.40 4.37 2.10
N LYS A 197 -8.57 4.77 1.13
CA LYS A 197 -8.70 4.31 -0.27
C LYS A 197 -8.52 2.80 -0.42
N ILE A 198 -7.58 2.21 0.31
CA ILE A 198 -7.37 0.76 0.31
C ILE A 198 -8.59 0.04 0.90
N LEU A 199 -9.06 0.48 2.08
CA LEU A 199 -10.18 -0.18 2.78
C LEU A 199 -11.52 -0.03 2.07
N THR A 200 -11.68 1.00 1.23
CA THR A 200 -12.85 1.17 0.36
C THR A 200 -12.64 0.68 -1.07
N GLY A 201 -11.50 0.08 -1.37
CA GLY A 201 -11.16 -0.44 -2.70
C GLY A 201 -11.93 -1.70 -3.09
N SER A 202 -11.76 -2.10 -4.35
CA SER A 202 -12.38 -3.28 -4.97
C SER A 202 -11.63 -4.57 -4.65
N TYR A 203 -11.50 -4.89 -3.37
CA TYR A 203 -10.97 -6.17 -2.88
C TYR A 203 -12.11 -7.13 -2.54
N SER A 204 -11.79 -8.42 -2.48
CA SER A 204 -12.74 -9.49 -2.14
C SER A 204 -12.41 -10.17 -0.82
N LYS A 205 -11.17 -10.04 -0.36
CA LYS A 205 -10.62 -10.70 0.83
C LYS A 205 -9.90 -9.71 1.74
N ILE A 206 -9.84 -10.07 3.02
CA ILE A 206 -9.07 -9.36 4.03
C ILE A 206 -8.56 -10.32 5.09
N GLY A 207 -7.40 -10.02 5.65
CA GLY A 207 -6.94 -10.62 6.89
C GLY A 207 -6.29 -9.55 7.75
N CYS A 208 -6.72 -9.45 9.00
CA CYS A 208 -6.16 -8.49 9.96
C CYS A 208 -5.58 -9.20 11.17
N SER A 209 -4.48 -8.69 11.70
CA SER A 209 -3.87 -9.20 12.92
C SER A 209 -3.07 -8.13 13.65
N ILE A 210 -2.79 -8.41 14.91
CA ILE A 210 -1.93 -7.59 15.77
C ILE A 210 -0.96 -8.48 16.53
N SER A 211 0.30 -8.08 16.53
CA SER A 211 1.35 -8.64 17.35
C SER A 211 1.41 -7.88 18.68
N SER A 212 1.36 -8.62 19.79
CA SER A 212 1.47 -8.03 21.13
C SER A 212 2.82 -7.36 21.41
N ASN A 213 3.84 -7.69 20.62
CA ASN A 213 5.20 -7.19 20.83
C ASN A 213 5.40 -5.79 20.25
N THR A 214 4.68 -5.45 19.18
CA THR A 214 4.76 -4.16 18.50
C THR A 214 3.53 -3.29 18.72
N ASN A 215 2.40 -3.90 19.11
CA ASN A 215 1.11 -3.24 19.24
C ASN A 215 0.67 -2.54 17.94
N VAL A 216 0.99 -3.13 16.79
CA VAL A 216 0.61 -2.62 15.48
C VAL A 216 -0.50 -3.47 14.90
N TRP A 217 -1.65 -2.88 14.61
CA TRP A 217 -2.63 -3.52 13.75
C TRP A 217 -2.15 -3.45 12.31
N ALA A 218 -2.22 -4.59 11.62
CA ALA A 218 -2.03 -4.69 10.19
C ALA A 218 -3.25 -5.37 9.57
N CYS A 219 -3.64 -4.94 8.37
CA CYS A 219 -4.60 -5.65 7.54
C CYS A 219 -4.06 -5.73 6.10
N ASP A 220 -4.13 -6.93 5.53
CA ASP A 220 -3.84 -7.20 4.13
C ASP A 220 -5.13 -7.47 3.36
N LEU A 221 -5.18 -7.02 2.10
CA LEU A 221 -6.34 -7.16 1.21
C LEU A 221 -5.96 -7.80 -0.12
N ALA A 222 -6.89 -8.54 -0.73
CA ALA A 222 -6.76 -9.17 -2.06
C ALA A 222 -8.09 -9.22 -2.83
#